data_AF-A0A2V7Z439-F1
#
_entry.id   AF-A0A2V7Z439-F1
#
_cell.length_a   1.000
_cell.length_b   1.000
_cell.length_c   1.000
_cell.angle_alpha   90.00
_cell.angle_beta   90.00
_cell.angle_gamma   90.00
#
_symmetry.space_group_name_H-M   'P 1'
#
loop_
_entity.id
_entity.type
_entity.pdbx_description
1 polymer ?
#
loop_
_entity_poly.entity_id
_entity_poly.type
_entity_poly.pdbx_seq_one_letter_code
_entity_poly.pdbx_strand_id
1 'polypeptide(L)'
;DYRFEPTSFYTVTPCRLVDTRDPVDANGGPAIEAGSQRVFSIAGRCGVPPTARAAALNVTLTGSTTPGFVTLFESGILEPDTLSVAYRAGQTRANNAIIGLDPFGRLTVKVTQPSGYVHFILDVNGYFQ
;
A
#
# COMPACT_ATOMS: atom_id res chain seq x y z
N ASP A 1 -16.24 17.85 -15.56
CA ASP A 1 -16.52 18.55 -14.29
C ASP A 1 -16.44 17.53 -13.16
N TYR A 2 -15.24 17.32 -12.60
CA TYR A 2 -15.05 16.39 -11.48
C TYR A 2 -15.36 17.15 -10.19
N ARG A 3 -16.61 17.04 -9.70
CA ARG A 3 -16.95 17.53 -8.37
C ARG A 3 -16.37 16.57 -7.35
N PHE A 4 -15.31 17.01 -6.67
CA PHE A 4 -14.84 16.35 -5.45
C PHE A 4 -15.86 16.64 -4.35
N GLU A 5 -16.70 15.66 -4.04
CA GLU A 5 -17.47 15.71 -2.80
C GLU A 5 -16.48 15.63 -1.63
N PRO A 6 -16.55 16.56 -0.65
CA PRO A 6 -15.65 16.54 0.48
C PRO A 6 -15.85 15.24 1.27
N THR A 7 -14.74 14.58 1.59
CA THR A 7 -14.73 13.40 2.47
C THR A 7 -14.39 13.80 3.89
N SER A 8 -14.89 13.05 4.87
CA SER A 8 -14.48 13.18 6.27
C SER A 8 -13.44 12.13 6.62
N PHE A 9 -12.49 12.49 7.49
CA PHE A 9 -11.48 11.56 7.99
C PHE A 9 -11.97 10.84 9.25
N TYR A 10 -11.84 9.52 9.26
CA TYR A 10 -12.19 8.64 10.37
C TYR A 10 -10.95 7.85 10.78
N THR A 11 -10.55 7.99 12.05
CA THR A 11 -9.44 7.20 12.61
C THR A 11 -9.88 5.78 12.89
N VAL A 12 -8.95 4.84 12.78
CA VAL A 12 -9.12 3.47 13.30
C VAL A 12 -8.09 3.20 14.38
N THR A 13 -8.28 2.14 15.17
CA THR A 13 -7.17 1.62 15.98
C THR A 13 -6.08 1.13 15.01
N PRO A 14 -4.82 1.62 15.11
CA PRO A 14 -3.77 1.25 14.17
C PRO A 14 -3.66 -0.27 14.03
N CYS A 15 -3.65 -0.75 12.79
CA CYS A 15 -3.82 -2.16 12.48
C CYS A 15 -2.93 -2.56 11.31
N ARG A 16 -2.19 -3.67 11.47
CA ARG A 16 -1.40 -4.26 10.39
C ARG A 16 -2.30 -5.01 9.44
N LEU A 17 -2.37 -4.53 8.20
CA LEU A 17 -3.24 -5.09 7.17
C LEU A 17 -2.47 -5.99 6.20
N VAL A 18 -1.22 -5.66 5.91
CA VAL A 18 -0.33 -6.45 5.05
C VAL A 18 1.00 -6.66 5.74
N ASP A 19 1.53 -7.88 5.67
CA ASP A 19 2.91 -8.19 6.06
C ASP A 19 3.43 -9.34 5.19
N THR A 20 4.18 -9.02 4.14
CA THR A 20 4.65 -10.06 3.20
C THR A 20 5.78 -10.93 3.74
N ARG A 21 6.09 -10.85 5.04
CA ARG A 21 6.96 -11.79 5.77
C ARG A 21 6.19 -12.97 6.33
N ASP A 22 4.87 -12.81 6.50
CA ASP A 22 3.98 -13.85 6.98
C ASP A 22 3.79 -14.95 5.91
N PRO A 23 3.20 -16.11 6.26
CA PRO A 23 2.90 -17.18 5.31
C PRO A 23 2.14 -16.69 4.07
N VAL A 24 2.22 -17.48 2.99
CA VAL A 24 1.60 -17.12 1.71
C VAL A 24 0.08 -17.06 1.84
N ASP A 25 -0.48 -15.87 1.68
CA ASP A 25 -1.92 -15.61 1.62
C ASP A 25 -2.22 -14.28 0.88
N ALA A 26 -3.47 -13.81 0.89
CA ALA A 26 -3.88 -12.58 0.21
C ALA A 26 -3.19 -11.30 0.73
N ASN A 27 -2.78 -11.27 2.01
CA ASN A 27 -2.23 -10.15 2.75
C ASN A 27 -0.82 -10.43 3.32
N GLY A 28 -0.37 -11.68 3.25
CA GLY A 28 0.92 -12.18 3.69
C GLY A 28 1.88 -12.33 2.52
N GLY A 29 2.77 -13.29 2.62
CA GLY A 29 3.75 -13.61 1.59
C GLY A 29 3.13 -14.01 0.24
N PRO A 30 3.97 -14.21 -0.79
CA PRO A 30 5.42 -14.01 -0.76
C PRO A 30 5.82 -12.52 -0.76
N ALA A 31 7.10 -12.23 -0.58
CA ALA A 31 7.66 -10.90 -0.83
C ALA A 31 7.32 -10.42 -2.26
N ILE A 32 7.37 -9.10 -2.48
CA ILE A 32 7.07 -8.55 -3.81
C ILE A 32 8.34 -8.59 -4.66
N GLU A 33 8.26 -9.28 -5.79
CA GLU A 33 9.38 -9.40 -6.74
C GLU A 33 9.62 -8.11 -7.53
N ALA A 34 10.84 -7.96 -8.02
CA ALA A 34 11.26 -6.85 -8.86
C ALA A 34 10.36 -6.69 -10.09
N GLY A 35 9.93 -5.44 -10.37
CA GLY A 35 9.08 -5.10 -11.50
C GLY A 35 7.62 -5.56 -11.36
N SER A 36 7.27 -6.24 -10.27
CA SER A 36 5.94 -6.80 -10.05
C SER A 36 5.04 -5.86 -9.26
N GLN A 37 3.74 -6.12 -9.38
CA GLN A 37 2.70 -5.43 -8.62
C GLN A 37 1.86 -6.42 -7.83
N ARG A 38 1.37 -5.98 -6.66
CA ARG A 38 0.34 -6.69 -5.87
C ARG A 38 -0.82 -5.77 -5.59
N VAL A 39 -2.02 -6.32 -5.58
CA VAL A 39 -3.26 -5.63 -5.22
C VAL A 39 -3.68 -6.09 -3.84
N PHE A 40 -3.96 -5.14 -2.94
CA PHE A 40 -4.39 -5.43 -1.58
C PHE A 40 -5.78 -4.84 -1.32
N SER A 41 -6.65 -5.64 -0.69
CA SER A 41 -7.97 -5.19 -0.24
C SER A 41 -7.84 -4.51 1.11
N ILE A 42 -8.16 -3.22 1.16
CA ILE A 42 -8.06 -2.39 2.35
C ILE A 42 -9.40 -2.36 3.08
N ALA A 43 -10.50 -2.20 2.33
CA ALA A 43 -11.83 -2.21 2.91
C ALA A 43 -12.23 -3.58 3.48
N GLY A 44 -13.12 -3.57 4.47
CA GLY A 44 -13.59 -4.76 5.17
C GLY A 44 -12.62 -5.31 6.22
N ARG A 45 -11.47 -4.65 6.44
CA ARG A 45 -10.45 -5.01 7.42
C ARG A 45 -10.05 -3.80 8.26
N CYS A 46 -9.50 -4.03 9.44
CA CYS A 46 -8.96 -2.97 10.29
C CYS A 46 -9.94 -1.81 10.57
N GLY A 47 -11.26 -2.06 10.56
CA GLY A 47 -12.29 -1.03 10.74
C GLY A 47 -12.55 -0.12 9.52
N VAL A 48 -11.94 -0.40 8.36
CA VAL A 48 -12.18 0.37 7.12
C VAL A 48 -13.46 -0.12 6.45
N PRO A 49 -14.48 0.74 6.24
CA PRO A 49 -15.73 0.33 5.62
C PRO A 49 -15.59 0.17 4.08
N PRO A 50 -16.48 -0.61 3.43
CA PRO A 50 -16.55 -0.72 1.97
C PRO A 50 -16.79 0.61 1.23
N THR A 51 -17.32 1.61 1.93
CA THR A 51 -17.58 2.96 1.41
C THR A 51 -16.37 3.89 1.46
N ALA A 52 -15.23 3.45 2.02
CA ALA A 52 -14.01 4.24 2.08
C ALA A 52 -13.49 4.54 0.66
N ARG A 53 -13.19 5.82 0.41
CA ARG A 53 -12.66 6.32 -0.87
C ARG A 53 -11.14 6.48 -0.86
N ALA A 54 -10.55 6.62 0.32
CA ALA A 54 -9.10 6.64 0.50
C ALA A 54 -8.72 6.12 1.89
N ALA A 55 -7.47 5.70 2.06
CA ALA A 55 -6.93 5.24 3.34
C ALA A 55 -5.70 6.04 3.74
N ALA A 56 -5.57 6.33 5.04
CA ALA A 56 -4.37 6.87 5.67
C ALA A 56 -3.50 5.72 6.18
N LEU A 57 -2.29 5.60 5.65
CA LEU A 57 -1.46 4.41 5.70
C LEU A 57 -0.06 4.74 6.19
N ASN A 58 0.55 3.80 6.92
CA ASN A 58 1.99 3.76 7.11
C ASN A 58 2.56 2.59 6.30
N VAL A 59 3.44 2.92 5.35
CA VAL A 59 4.06 1.98 4.42
C VAL A 59 5.47 1.70 4.90
N THR A 60 5.82 0.43 5.11
CA THR A 60 7.18 0.03 5.50
C THR A 60 7.73 -1.00 4.53
N LEU A 61 8.97 -0.80 4.10
CA LEU A 61 9.73 -1.68 3.24
C LEU A 61 10.95 -2.19 3.99
N THR A 62 11.21 -3.49 3.92
CA THR A 62 12.34 -4.11 4.62
C THR A 62 12.89 -5.32 3.87
N GLY A 63 14.11 -5.73 4.20
CA GLY A 63 14.73 -6.93 3.63
C GLY A 63 14.95 -6.86 2.11
N SER A 64 15.00 -5.67 1.51
CA SER A 64 15.24 -5.56 0.07
C SER A 64 16.61 -6.10 -0.32
N THR A 65 16.68 -6.85 -1.41
CA THR A 65 17.94 -7.37 -1.97
C THR A 65 18.67 -6.36 -2.84
N THR A 66 17.97 -5.35 -3.39
CA THR A 66 18.55 -4.33 -4.29
C THR A 66 17.95 -2.94 -4.00
N PRO A 67 18.60 -1.82 -4.40
CA PRO A 67 17.98 -0.51 -4.29
C PRO A 67 16.79 -0.36 -5.25
N GLY A 68 15.79 0.39 -4.82
CA GLY A 68 14.57 0.59 -5.58
C GLY A 68 13.60 1.54 -4.91
N PHE A 69 12.37 1.53 -5.40
CA PHE A 69 11.27 2.25 -4.78
C PHE A 69 9.95 1.48 -4.97
N VAL A 70 8.95 1.92 -4.22
CA VAL A 70 7.56 1.46 -4.37
C VAL A 70 6.66 2.64 -4.68
N THR A 71 5.70 2.39 -5.56
CA THR A 71 4.59 3.28 -5.88
C THR A 71 3.30 2.64 -5.39
N LEU A 72 2.55 3.35 -4.54
CA LEU A 72 1.21 2.98 -4.11
C LEU A 72 0.19 3.87 -4.81
N PHE A 73 -0.86 3.27 -5.33
CA PHE A 73 -1.89 3.99 -6.08
C PHE A 73 -3.21 3.23 -6.07
N GLU A 74 -4.29 3.92 -6.42
CA GLU A 74 -5.63 3.32 -6.56
C GLU A 74 -5.58 2.13 -7.54
N SER A 75 -6.29 1.05 -7.24
CA SER A 75 -6.28 -0.10 -8.15
C SER A 75 -7.05 0.21 -9.45
N GLY A 76 -6.51 -0.23 -10.58
CA GLY A 76 -7.14 -0.05 -11.89
C GLY A 76 -6.85 1.28 -12.61
N ILE A 77 -6.07 2.18 -12.01
CA ILE A 77 -5.57 3.39 -12.69
C ILE A 77 -4.15 3.18 -13.24
N LEU A 78 -3.72 4.08 -14.12
CA LEU A 78 -2.32 4.12 -14.57
C LEU A 78 -1.40 4.47 -13.39
N GLU A 79 -0.27 3.79 -13.29
CA GLU A 79 0.75 4.10 -12.28
C GLU A 79 1.17 5.59 -12.37
N PRO A 80 1.12 6.34 -11.25
CA PRO A 80 1.61 7.70 -11.21
C PRO A 80 3.14 7.78 -11.30
N ASP A 81 3.67 8.90 -11.84
CA ASP A 81 5.13 9.16 -11.89
C ASP A 81 5.78 9.44 -10.53
N THR A 82 4.99 9.47 -9.45
CA THR A 82 5.45 9.78 -8.09
C THR A 82 5.71 8.51 -7.29
N LEU A 83 6.89 8.44 -6.65
CA LEU A 83 7.22 7.33 -5.74
C LEU A 83 6.66 7.56 -4.34
N SER A 84 6.30 6.48 -3.64
CA SER A 84 5.85 6.55 -2.24
C SER A 84 7.01 6.37 -1.26
N VAL A 85 7.89 5.38 -1.48
CA VAL A 85 9.06 5.10 -0.64
C VAL A 85 10.22 4.62 -1.50
N ALA A 86 11.38 5.29 -1.39
CA ALA A 86 12.64 4.82 -1.96
C ALA A 86 13.52 4.16 -0.88
N TYR A 87 14.30 3.15 -1.24
CA TYR A 87 15.13 2.35 -0.34
C TYR A 87 16.43 1.87 -1.00
N ARG A 88 17.40 1.48 -0.17
CA ARG A 88 18.60 0.74 -0.60
C ARG A 88 18.52 -0.71 -0.13
N ALA A 89 19.38 -1.56 -0.69
CA ALA A 89 19.51 -2.95 -0.25
C ALA A 89 19.75 -3.03 1.27
N GLY A 90 19.05 -3.97 1.93
CA GLY A 90 19.13 -4.20 3.38
C GLY A 90 18.51 -3.12 4.27
N GLN A 91 18.05 -1.99 3.73
CA GLN A 91 17.46 -0.92 4.54
C GLN A 91 16.00 -1.19 4.87
N THR A 92 15.62 -0.84 6.09
CA THR A 92 14.22 -0.67 6.47
C THR A 92 13.86 0.81 6.35
N ARG A 93 12.87 1.13 5.51
CA ARG A 93 12.39 2.50 5.28
C ARG A 93 10.88 2.55 5.36
N ALA A 94 10.35 3.63 5.91
CA ALA A 94 8.92 3.86 6.03
C ALA A 94 8.52 5.27 5.57
N ASN A 95 7.27 5.41 5.13
CA ASN A 95 6.62 6.70 4.86
C ASN A 95 5.12 6.61 5.15
N ASN A 96 4.51 7.73 5.52
CA ASN A 96 3.06 7.83 5.60
C ASN A 96 2.49 8.25 4.24
N ALA A 97 1.33 7.72 3.88
CA ALA A 97 0.66 8.02 2.63
C ALA A 97 -0.86 8.07 2.80
N ILE A 98 -1.52 8.89 1.97
CA ILE A 98 -2.98 8.83 1.77
C ILE A 98 -3.20 8.35 0.34
N ILE A 99 -3.79 7.17 0.19
CA ILE A 99 -3.96 6.52 -1.12
C ILE A 99 -5.45 6.32 -1.39
N GLY A 100 -5.88 6.73 -2.58
CA GLY A 100 -7.23 6.46 -3.09
C GLY A 100 -7.50 4.96 -3.20
N LEU A 101 -8.75 4.57 -2.99
CA LEU A 101 -9.19 3.18 -3.11
C LEU A 101 -10.15 3.08 -4.29
N ASP A 102 -10.04 1.97 -5.02
CA ASP A 102 -10.98 1.67 -6.08
C ASP A 102 -12.39 1.41 -5.50
N PRO A 103 -13.45 1.27 -6.33
CA PRO A 103 -14.80 0.99 -5.83
C PRO A 103 -14.96 -0.31 -5.02
N PHE A 104 -13.94 -1.19 -5.02
CA PHE A 104 -13.89 -2.41 -4.22
C PHE A 104 -13.01 -2.26 -2.97
N GLY A 105 -12.53 -1.06 -2.67
CA GLY A 105 -11.70 -0.77 -1.51
C GLY A 105 -10.26 -1.25 -1.63
N ARG A 106 -9.69 -1.29 -2.84
CA ARG A 106 -8.37 -1.85 -3.12
C ARG A 106 -7.37 -0.79 -3.58
N LEU A 107 -6.09 -1.05 -3.29
CA LEU A 107 -4.96 -0.32 -3.85
C LEU A 107 -3.96 -1.28 -4.48
N THR A 108 -3.13 -0.75 -5.38
CA THR A 108 -2.01 -1.44 -6.00
C THR A 108 -0.70 -0.95 -5.41
N VAL A 109 0.22 -1.89 -5.19
CA VAL A 109 1.60 -1.66 -4.78
C VAL A 109 2.49 -2.18 -5.90
N LYS A 110 3.29 -1.32 -6.52
CA LYS A 110 4.28 -1.72 -7.52
C LYS A 110 5.70 -1.53 -6.99
N VAL A 111 6.53 -2.55 -7.16
CA VAL A 111 7.96 -2.51 -6.86
C VAL A 111 8.73 -2.20 -8.13
N THR A 112 9.53 -1.14 -8.08
CA THR A 112 10.46 -0.77 -9.15
C THR A 112 11.89 -0.89 -8.62
N GLN A 113 12.52 -2.01 -8.96
CA GLN A 113 13.91 -2.32 -8.64
C GLN A 113 14.47 -3.25 -9.74
N PRO A 114 15.80 -3.35 -9.94
CA PRO A 114 16.37 -4.08 -11.08
C PRO A 114 16.26 -5.60 -10.96
N SER A 115 16.27 -6.16 -9.74
CA SER A 115 16.17 -7.62 -9.50
C SER A 115 15.85 -7.95 -8.04
N GLY A 116 15.51 -9.21 -7.78
CA GLY A 116 15.26 -9.74 -6.43
C GLY A 116 13.89 -9.36 -5.86
N TYR A 117 13.80 -9.12 -4.55
CA TYR A 117 12.53 -8.86 -3.86
C TYR A 117 12.67 -7.83 -2.74
N VAL A 118 11.52 -7.39 -2.22
CA VAL A 118 11.40 -6.58 -0.99
C VAL A 118 10.17 -7.02 -0.20
N HIS A 119 10.28 -7.04 1.14
CA HIS A 119 9.11 -7.23 1.99
C HIS A 119 8.36 -5.91 2.17
N PHE A 120 7.04 -6.00 2.07
CA PHE A 120 6.12 -4.89 2.18
C PHE A 120 5.22 -5.09 3.39
N ILE A 121 5.10 -4.05 4.21
CA ILE A 121 4.26 -4.01 5.40
C ILE A 121 3.39 -2.77 5.27
N LEU A 122 2.09 -2.94 5.54
CA LEU A 122 1.11 -1.87 5.50
C LEU A 122 0.30 -1.84 6.78
N ASP A 123 0.41 -0.75 7.50
CA ASP A 123 -0.44 -0.44 8.65
C ASP A 123 -1.46 0.63 8.25
N VAL A 124 -2.70 0.51 8.75
CA VAL A 124 -3.79 1.46 8.51
C VAL A 124 -4.05 2.28 9.77
N ASN A 125 -4.13 3.61 9.61
CA ASN A 125 -4.37 4.55 10.70
C ASN A 125 -5.76 5.21 10.61
N GLY A 126 -6.38 5.22 9.43
CA GLY A 126 -7.72 5.75 9.22
C GLY A 126 -8.13 5.71 7.75
N TYR A 127 -9.30 6.27 7.44
CA TYR A 127 -9.87 6.31 6.10
C TYR A 127 -10.67 7.59 5.85
N PHE A 128 -10.96 7.85 4.58
CA PHE A 128 -11.77 8.97 4.12
C PHE A 128 -13.05 8.44 3.45
N GLN A 129 -14.21 8.95 3.83
CA GLN A 129 -15.50 8.68 3.17
C GLN A 129 -16.46 9.86 3.27
#